data_AF-A0A6F9BLP2-F1
#
_entry.id   AF-A0A6F9BLP2-F1
#
_cell.length_a   1.000
_cell.length_b   1.000
_cell.length_c   1.000
_cell.angle_alpha   90.00
_cell.angle_beta   90.00
_cell.angle_gamma   90.00
#
_symmetry.space_group_name_H-M   'P 1'
#
loop_
_entity.id
_entity.type
_entity.pdbx_description
1 polymer ?
#
loop_
_entity_poly.entity_id
_entity_poly.type
_entity_poly.pdbx_seq_one_letter_code
_entity_poly.pdbx_strand_id
1 'polypeptide(L)'
;LQLLIEIVWPLFIFFILISVRLNYPPYEQHECHFPNKAMPSAGTLPWIQGIICNANNPCFRNPTPGESPGVVGNFNESIISRLFSDAKKILLYSQNDRNLDGFKGLIQALKTLQANTK
;
A
#
# COMPACT_ATOMS: atom_id res chain seq x y z
N LEU A 1 52.28 -38.93 21.98
CA LEU A 1 50.81 -38.91 22.04
C LEU A 1 50.25 -37.49 22.24
N GLN A 2 50.74 -36.74 23.23
CA GLN A 2 50.32 -35.35 23.50
C GLN A 2 50.43 -34.43 22.26
N LEU A 3 51.57 -34.46 21.56
CA LEU A 3 51.79 -33.68 20.33
C LEU A 3 50.82 -34.04 19.18
N LEU A 4 50.39 -35.30 19.11
CA LEU A 4 49.47 -35.77 18.06
C LEU A 4 48.05 -35.29 18.34
N ILE A 5 47.62 -35.37 19.61
CA ILE A 5 46.32 -34.86 20.06
C ILE A 5 46.25 -33.35 19.84
N GLU A 6 47.33 -32.62 20.14
CA GLU A 6 47.42 -31.17 20.00
C GLU A 6 47.29 -30.70 18.54
N ILE A 7 47.68 -31.52 17.56
CA ILE A 7 47.53 -31.22 16.13
C ILE A 7 46.20 -31.75 15.56
N VAL A 8 45.78 -32.96 15.95
CA VAL A 8 44.55 -33.59 15.43
C VAL A 8 43.30 -32.88 15.93
N TRP A 9 43.31 -32.40 17.18
CA TRP A 9 42.19 -31.72 17.79
C TRP A 9 41.73 -30.46 17.03
N PRO A 10 42.58 -29.45 16.75
CA PRO A 10 42.17 -28.27 15.98
C PRO A 10 41.73 -28.63 14.56
N LEU A 11 42.39 -29.58 13.89
CA LEU A 11 42.01 -30.03 12.55
C LEU A 11 40.59 -30.62 12.53
N PHE A 12 40.25 -31.43 13.52
CA PHE A 12 38.90 -31.98 13.67
C PHE A 12 37.85 -30.89 13.87
N ILE A 13 38.13 -29.91 14.72
CA ILE A 13 37.23 -28.77 14.96
C ILE A 13 37.05 -27.94 13.67
N PHE A 14 38.14 -27.64 12.94
CA PHE A 14 38.05 -26.91 11.67
C PHE A 14 37.23 -27.66 10.62
N PHE A 15 37.39 -28.98 10.54
CA PHE A 15 36.63 -29.80 9.60
C PHE A 15 35.12 -29.73 9.85
N ILE A 16 34.72 -29.78 11.14
CA ILE A 16 33.32 -29.60 11.54
C ILE A 16 32.82 -28.21 11.15
N LEU A 17 33.58 -27.15 11.46
CA LEU A 17 33.19 -25.77 11.16
C LEU A 17 33.02 -25.52 9.66
N ILE A 18 33.91 -26.04 8.83
CA ILE A 18 33.81 -25.96 7.36
C ILE A 18 32.57 -26.72 6.88
N SER A 19 32.33 -27.92 7.41
CA SER A 19 31.15 -28.72 7.06
C SER A 19 29.86 -27.97 7.38
N VAL A 20 29.76 -27.36 8.57
CA VAL A 20 28.60 -26.52 8.93
C VAL A 20 28.48 -25.33 7.97
N ARG A 21 29.58 -24.63 7.66
CA ARG A 21 29.56 -23.49 6.73
C ARG A 21 29.09 -23.87 5.32
N LEU A 22 29.45 -25.07 4.84
CA LEU A 22 28.99 -25.58 3.53
C LEU A 22 27.51 -25.95 3.53
N ASN A 23 26.98 -26.44 4.66
CA ASN A 23 25.55 -26.75 4.80
C ASN A 23 24.67 -25.50 4.97
N TYR A 24 25.22 -24.41 5.50
CA TYR A 24 24.53 -23.13 5.69
C TYR A 24 25.21 -22.01 4.88
N PRO A 25 25.00 -21.98 3.55
CA PRO A 25 25.51 -20.89 2.73
C PRO A 25 24.91 -19.54 3.18
N PRO A 26 25.64 -18.42 3.05
CA PRO A 26 25.09 -17.10 3.35
C PRO A 26 23.89 -16.82 2.45
N TYR A 27 22.82 -16.30 3.04
CA TYR A 27 21.66 -15.84 2.29
C TYR A 27 21.89 -14.39 1.87
N GLU A 28 22.08 -14.16 0.58
CA GLU A 28 22.18 -12.80 0.02
C GLU A 28 20.78 -12.20 -0.09
N GLN A 29 20.47 -11.24 0.77
CA GLN A 29 19.27 -10.40 0.64
C GLN A 29 19.62 -9.17 -0.18
N HIS A 30 18.76 -8.81 -1.14
CA HIS A 30 18.89 -7.52 -1.80
C HIS A 30 18.49 -6.40 -0.82
N GLU A 31 18.92 -5.17 -1.11
CA GLU A 31 18.39 -3.98 -0.41
C GLU A 31 16.86 -3.98 -0.54
N CYS A 32 16.19 -4.01 0.61
CA CYS A 32 14.76 -4.25 0.70
C CYS A 32 14.04 -2.95 1.00
N HIS A 33 13.28 -2.45 0.03
CA HIS A 33 12.49 -1.24 0.16
C HIS A 33 11.02 -1.60 0.39
N PHE A 34 10.44 -1.03 1.43
CA PHE A 34 9.04 -1.26 1.79
C PHE A 34 8.19 -0.04 1.44
N PRO A 35 6.98 -0.25 0.90
CA PRO A 35 6.06 0.85 0.68
C PRO A 35 5.57 1.46 2.00
N ASN A 36 5.25 2.74 1.98
CA ASN A 36 4.74 3.45 3.15
C ASN A 36 3.34 2.94 3.56
N LYS A 37 3.12 2.73 4.86
CA LYS A 37 1.79 2.43 5.42
C LYS A 37 1.18 3.69 6.00
N ALA A 38 0.03 4.10 5.47
CA ALA A 38 -0.70 5.23 6.00
C ALA A 38 -1.37 4.87 7.33
N MET A 39 -1.24 5.75 8.32
CA MET A 39 -2.00 5.68 9.56
C MET A 39 -3.42 6.25 9.33
N PRO A 40 -4.41 5.89 10.18
CA PRO A 40 -5.77 6.45 10.08
C PRO A 40 -5.82 7.98 10.12
N SER A 41 -4.83 8.62 10.77
CA SER A 41 -4.67 10.07 10.86
C SER A 41 -4.36 10.75 9.52
N ALA A 42 -3.81 10.02 8.54
CA ALA A 42 -3.59 10.52 7.18
C ALA A 42 -4.84 10.40 6.28
N GLY A 43 -5.93 9.81 6.81
CA GLY A 43 -7.19 9.57 6.12
C GLY A 43 -7.59 8.08 6.13
N THR A 44 -8.88 7.80 6.21
CA THR A 44 -9.41 6.43 6.28
C THR A 44 -9.25 5.66 4.96
N LEU A 45 -9.36 6.34 3.81
CA LEU A 45 -9.18 5.75 2.49
C LEU A 45 -7.72 5.27 2.23
N PRO A 46 -6.67 6.10 2.37
CA PRO A 46 -5.29 5.65 2.18
C PRO A 46 -4.87 4.62 3.25
N TRP A 47 -5.43 4.69 4.45
CA TRP A 47 -5.23 3.68 5.50
C TRP A 47 -5.75 2.31 5.07
N ILE A 48 -7.03 2.20 4.67
CA ILE A 48 -7.63 0.93 4.24
C ILE A 48 -6.93 0.38 3.00
N GLN A 49 -6.61 1.25 2.04
CA GLN A 49 -5.87 0.86 0.85
C GLN A 49 -4.49 0.31 1.19
N GLY A 50 -3.78 0.90 2.17
CA GLY A 50 -2.50 0.38 2.66
C GLY A 50 -2.62 -1.00 3.31
N ILE A 51 -3.70 -1.27 4.04
CA ILE A 51 -3.97 -2.59 4.62
C ILE A 51 -4.24 -3.62 3.53
N ILE A 52 -5.05 -3.31 2.52
CA ILE A 52 -5.42 -4.26 1.46
C ILE A 52 -4.26 -4.50 0.49
N CYS A 53 -3.56 -3.44 0.04
CA CYS A 53 -2.53 -3.55 -0.99
C CYS A 53 -1.17 -4.02 -0.44
N ASN A 54 -0.81 -3.66 0.80
CA ASN A 54 0.52 -3.92 1.38
C ASN A 54 0.46 -4.79 2.64
N ALA A 55 -0.52 -5.71 2.73
CA ALA A 55 -0.66 -6.63 3.88
C ALA A 55 0.57 -7.55 4.03
N ASN A 56 1.06 -8.10 2.92
CA ASN A 56 2.12 -9.10 2.89
C ASN A 56 3.54 -8.52 2.92
N ASN A 57 3.68 -7.20 3.12
CA ASN A 57 4.98 -6.50 3.11
C ASN A 57 5.89 -6.95 1.95
N PRO A 58 5.50 -6.72 0.69
CA PRO A 58 6.35 -7.06 -0.44
C PRO A 58 7.66 -6.28 -0.35
N CYS A 59 8.77 -6.98 -0.59
CA CYS A 59 10.12 -6.44 -0.57
C CYS A 59 10.53 -6.05 -1.99
N PHE A 60 10.83 -4.76 -2.22
CA PHE A 60 11.28 -4.27 -3.53
C PHE A 60 12.79 -4.05 -3.54
N ARG A 61 13.42 -4.31 -4.70
CA ARG A 61 14.85 -4.05 -4.92
C ARG A 61 15.22 -2.58 -5.10
N ASN A 62 14.26 -1.74 -5.48
CA ASN A 62 14.48 -0.33 -5.77
C ASN A 62 13.67 0.53 -4.79
N PRO A 63 14.11 1.78 -4.51
CA PRO A 63 13.39 2.69 -3.65
C PRO A 63 11.95 2.86 -4.08
N THR A 64 11.02 2.75 -3.13
CA THR A 64 9.61 2.99 -3.45
C THR A 64 9.36 4.51 -3.54
N PRO A 65 8.37 4.97 -4.34
CA PRO A 65 8.10 6.41 -4.47
C PRO A 65 7.82 7.13 -3.15
N GLY A 66 7.37 6.40 -2.11
CA GLY A 66 7.15 6.94 -0.77
C GLY A 66 8.44 7.18 0.05
N GLU A 67 9.59 6.68 -0.39
CA GLU A 67 10.90 6.96 0.21
C GLU A 67 11.57 8.20 -0.40
N SER A 68 11.05 8.71 -1.53
CA SER A 68 11.56 9.93 -2.15
C SER A 68 11.05 11.18 -1.40
N PRO A 69 11.92 12.17 -1.11
CA PRO A 69 11.51 13.39 -0.42
C PRO A 69 10.49 14.18 -1.25
N GLY A 70 9.40 14.59 -0.62
CA GLY A 70 8.35 15.42 -1.25
C GLY A 70 7.21 14.65 -1.94
N VAL A 71 7.26 13.31 -2.00
CA VAL A 71 6.18 12.48 -2.57
C VAL A 71 5.51 11.65 -1.47
N VAL A 72 4.32 12.08 -1.02
CA VAL A 72 3.51 11.34 -0.05
C VAL A 72 2.38 10.60 -0.76
N GLY A 73 2.59 9.30 -0.99
CA GLY A 73 1.57 8.37 -1.50
C GLY A 73 1.45 8.35 -3.02
N ASN A 74 1.82 7.21 -3.63
CA ASN A 74 1.64 6.95 -5.06
C ASN A 74 0.25 6.36 -5.36
N PHE A 75 -0.81 6.99 -4.87
CA PHE A 75 -2.18 6.51 -5.07
C PHE A 75 -2.88 7.13 -6.29
N ASN A 76 -2.27 8.11 -6.97
CA ASN A 76 -2.89 8.84 -8.10
C ASN A 76 -3.33 7.95 -9.27
N GLU A 77 -2.67 6.80 -9.48
CA GLU A 77 -3.02 5.88 -10.57
C GLU A 77 -3.97 4.74 -10.16
N SER A 78 -4.40 4.70 -8.89
CA SER A 78 -5.38 3.71 -8.46
C SER A 78 -6.80 4.12 -8.88
N ILE A 79 -7.58 3.19 -9.44
CA ILE A 79 -8.97 3.44 -9.90
C ILE A 79 -9.83 4.06 -8.78
N ILE A 80 -9.57 3.67 -7.53
CA ILE A 80 -10.30 4.13 -6.35
C ILE A 80 -10.01 5.61 -6.03
N SER A 81 -8.78 6.09 -6.22
CA SER A 81 -8.45 7.50 -5.97
C SER A 81 -9.06 8.41 -7.04
N ARG A 82 -9.11 7.95 -8.29
CA ARG A 82 -9.83 8.62 -9.39
C ARG A 82 -11.32 8.68 -9.10
N LEU A 83 -11.92 7.55 -8.72
CA LEU A 83 -13.35 7.48 -8.37
C LEU A 83 -13.70 8.44 -7.21
N PHE A 84 -12.88 8.48 -6.16
CA PHE A 84 -13.09 9.37 -5.02
C PHE A 84 -12.92 10.85 -5.41
N SER A 85 -11.95 11.16 -6.28
CA SER A 85 -11.73 12.51 -6.80
C SER A 85 -12.88 12.98 -7.69
N ASP A 86 -13.38 12.11 -8.56
CA ASP A 86 -14.53 12.38 -9.43
C ASP A 86 -15.80 12.55 -8.61
N ALA A 87 -16.04 11.69 -7.62
CA ALA A 87 -17.17 11.83 -6.69
C ALA A 87 -17.09 13.16 -5.92
N LYS A 88 -15.93 13.54 -5.39
CA LYS A 88 -15.73 14.82 -4.71
C LYS A 88 -15.95 16.01 -5.65
N LYS A 89 -15.48 15.92 -6.89
CA LYS A 89 -15.66 16.97 -7.91
C LYS A 89 -17.13 17.15 -8.28
N ILE A 90 -17.87 16.06 -8.46
CA ILE A 90 -19.31 16.09 -8.72
C ILE A 90 -20.07 16.66 -7.52
N LEU A 91 -19.71 16.27 -6.29
CA LEU A 91 -20.35 16.79 -5.07
C LEU A 91 -20.10 18.29 -4.87
N LEU A 92 -18.86 18.75 -5.09
CA LEU A 92 -18.51 20.18 -4.98
C LEU A 92 -19.15 21.01 -6.11
N TYR A 93 -19.24 20.46 -7.32
CA TYR A 93 -19.98 21.07 -8.41
C TYR A 93 -21.47 21.15 -8.07
N SER A 94 -22.07 20.06 -7.60
CA SER A 94 -23.48 19.96 -7.21
C SER A 94 -23.85 20.87 -6.03
N GLN A 95 -22.91 21.17 -5.14
CA GLN A 95 -23.14 22.07 -4.01
C GLN A 95 -23.12 23.54 -4.40
N ASN A 96 -22.34 23.90 -5.44
CA ASN A 96 -22.22 25.27 -5.94
C ASN A 96 -23.28 25.61 -7.01
N ASP A 97 -23.86 24.61 -7.66
CA ASP A 97 -24.89 24.81 -8.66
C ASP A 97 -26.28 24.96 -8.00
N ARG A 98 -27.03 26.01 -8.35
CA ARG A 98 -28.45 26.21 -7.97
C ARG A 98 -29.39 25.14 -8.57
N ASN A 99 -28.85 24.03 -9.06
CA ASN A 99 -29.55 22.99 -9.78
C ASN A 99 -30.47 22.16 -8.86
N LEU A 100 -30.24 22.17 -7.54
CA LEU A 100 -31.14 21.56 -6.55
C LEU A 100 -32.53 22.24 -6.54
N ASP A 101 -32.58 23.55 -6.78
CA ASP A 101 -33.84 24.30 -6.89
C ASP A 101 -34.56 23.99 -8.22
N GLY A 102 -33.81 23.80 -9.30
CA GLY A 102 -34.33 23.33 -10.59
C GLY A 102 -34.90 21.91 -10.50
N PHE A 103 -34.23 21.02 -9.77
CA PHE A 103 -34.70 19.65 -9.52
C PHE A 103 -35.97 19.61 -8.68
N LYS A 104 -36.06 20.48 -7.66
CA LYS A 104 -37.29 20.68 -6.88
C LYS A 104 -38.43 21.15 -7.77
N GLY A 105 -38.16 22.07 -8.70
CA GLY A 105 -39.13 22.53 -9.71
C GLY A 105 -39.59 21.41 -10.65
N LEU A 106 -38.68 20.55 -11.12
CA LEU A 106 -38.99 19.39 -11.96
C LEU A 106 -39.82 18.33 -11.23
N ILE A 107 -39.47 18.01 -9.98
CA ILE A 107 -40.25 17.10 -9.15
C ILE A 107 -41.65 17.66 -8.91
N GLN A 108 -41.77 18.96 -8.66
CA GLN A 108 -43.06 19.63 -8.51
C GLN A 108 -43.89 19.55 -9.80
N ALA A 109 -43.29 19.84 -10.96
CA ALA A 109 -43.96 19.75 -12.26
C ALA A 109 -44.42 18.32 -12.57
N LEU A 110 -43.58 17.32 -12.31
CA LEU A 110 -43.93 15.91 -12.45
C LEU A 110 -45.09 15.51 -11.55
N LYS A 111 -45.09 15.96 -10.29
CA LYS A 111 -46.19 15.70 -9.34
C LYS A 111 -47.51 16.31 -9.81
N THR A 112 -47.45 17.49 -10.41
CA THR A 112 -48.63 18.20 -10.95
C THR A 112 -49.18 17.52 -12.21
N LEU A 113 -48.29 17.05 -13.09
CA LEU A 113 -48.68 16.27 -14.27
C LEU A 113 -49.28 14.92 -13.87
N GLN A 114 -48.68 14.23 -12.91
CA GLN A 114 -49.21 12.97 -12.38
C GLN A 114 -50.57 13.14 -11.69
N ALA A 115 -50.82 14.28 -11.03
CA ALA A 115 -52.11 14.59 -10.42
C ALA A 115 -53.20 14.92 -11.46
N ASN A 116 -52.84 15.48 -12.62
CA ASN A 116 -53.77 15.75 -13.74
C ASN A 116 -53.99 14.54 -14.66
N THR A 117 -53.18 13.49 -14.54
CA THR A 117 -53.30 12.25 -15.33
C THR A 117 -54.14 11.19 -14.60
N LYS A 118 -54.94 11.60 -13.61
CA LYS A 118 -55.87 10.73 -12.86
C LYS A 118 -57.28 11.27 -12.91
#